data_AF-T2KGQ4-F1
#
_entry.id   AF-T2KGQ4-F1
#
_cell.length_a   1.000
_cell.length_b   1.000
_cell.length_c   1.000
_cell.angle_alpha   90.00
_cell.angle_beta   90.00
_cell.angle_gamma   90.00
#
_symmetry.space_group_name_H-M   'P 1'
#
loop_
_entity.id
_entity.type
_entity.pdbx_description
1 polymer ?
#
loop_
_entity_poly.entity_id
_entity_poly.type
_entity_poly.pdbx_seq_one_letter_code
_entity_poly.pdbx_strand_id
1 'polypeptide(L)'
;VDIDWEFPVAGGLASNVTRPEDKRNYTLLLQAVRDKLDAAEAADGKPYLLTIAAGAFTGFVNQTEIAKVAATTDWINLMTYDFYGAW
;
A
#
# COMPACT_ATOMS: atom_id res chain seq x y z
N VAL A 1 -9.35 2.72 6.72
CA VAL A 1 -8.42 1.59 6.91
C VAL A 1 -7.07 2.00 6.36
N ASP A 2 -6.01 1.67 7.07
CA ASP A 2 -4.64 1.88 6.61
C ASP A 2 -4.05 0.51 6.25
N ILE A 3 -3.47 0.37 5.06
CA ILE A 3 -2.86 -0.87 4.58
C ILE A 3 -1.34 -0.73 4.66
N ASP A 4 -0.76 -1.52 5.55
CA ASP A 4 0.67 -1.57 5.80
C ASP A 4 1.24 -2.93 5.36
N TRP A 5 1.53 -3.05 4.06
CA TRP A 5 2.19 -4.23 3.49
C TRP A 5 3.66 -3.89 3.24
N GLU A 6 4.54 -4.51 4.02
CA GLU A 6 5.99 -4.37 3.90
C GLU A 6 6.70 -5.60 3.31
N PHE A 7 7.11 -5.62 2.05
CA PHE A 7 6.66 -4.74 0.97
C PHE A 7 6.24 -5.59 -0.23
N PRO A 8 5.41 -5.08 -1.14
CA PRO A 8 5.14 -5.76 -2.40
C PRO A 8 6.45 -6.06 -3.15
N VAL A 9 6.63 -7.31 -3.59
CA VAL A 9 7.75 -7.84 -4.40
C VAL A 9 9.12 -7.90 -3.72
N ALA A 10 9.56 -6.89 -2.97
CA ALA A 10 10.92 -6.87 -2.42
C ALA A 10 11.09 -5.88 -1.26
N GLY A 11 12.03 -6.18 -0.37
CA GLY A 11 12.28 -5.43 0.87
C GLY A 11 11.71 -6.15 2.09
N GLY A 12 11.72 -5.48 3.24
CA GLY A 12 11.24 -6.05 4.50
C GLY A 12 12.20 -7.11 5.05
N LEU A 13 11.67 -8.06 5.82
CA LEU A 13 12.47 -9.12 6.44
C LEU A 13 12.90 -10.17 5.41
N ALA A 14 14.08 -10.76 5.60
CA ALA A 14 14.57 -11.84 4.74
C ALA A 14 13.66 -13.09 4.71
N SER A 15 12.81 -13.27 5.73
CA SER A 15 11.81 -14.34 5.80
C SER A 15 10.51 -14.04 5.06
N ASN A 16 10.34 -12.82 4.53
CA ASN A 16 9.12 -12.46 3.81
C ASN A 16 9.02 -13.26 2.51
N VAL A 17 7.84 -13.81 2.25
CA VAL A 17 7.53 -14.41 0.96
C VAL A 17 7.29 -13.27 -0.02
N THR A 18 8.02 -13.29 -1.13
CA THR A 18 7.89 -12.28 -2.17
C THR A 18 7.60 -12.91 -3.52
N ARG A 19 6.78 -12.23 -4.31
CA ARG A 19 6.38 -12.69 -5.65
C ARG A 19 6.34 -11.51 -6.61
N PRO A 20 6.81 -11.64 -7.88
CA PRO A 20 6.68 -10.58 -8.88
C PRO A 20 5.23 -10.12 -9.09
N GLU A 21 4.26 -11.03 -8.92
CA GLU A 21 2.84 -10.77 -9.03
C GLU A 21 2.33 -9.78 -7.97
N ASP A 22 3.04 -9.64 -6.83
CA ASP A 22 2.66 -8.74 -5.74
C ASP A 22 2.61 -7.28 -6.21
N LYS A 23 3.39 -6.90 -7.24
CA LYS A 23 3.31 -5.58 -7.87
C LYS A 23 1.89 -5.25 -8.32
N ARG A 24 1.28 -6.18 -9.05
CA ARG A 24 -0.07 -6.01 -9.60
C ARG A 24 -1.13 -6.33 -8.55
N ASN A 25 -0.90 -7.35 -7.73
CA ASN A 25 -1.84 -7.74 -6.68
C ASN A 25 -2.02 -6.65 -5.64
N TYR A 26 -0.97 -5.89 -5.31
CA TYR A 26 -1.08 -4.75 -4.39
C TYR A 26 -2.07 -3.70 -4.93
N THR A 27 -1.97 -3.34 -6.21
CA THR A 27 -2.94 -2.42 -6.84
C THR A 27 -4.35 -3.00 -6.90
N LEU A 28 -4.50 -4.29 -7.21
CA LEU A 28 -5.82 -4.95 -7.21
C LEU A 28 -6.44 -4.99 -5.82
N LEU A 29 -5.63 -5.24 -4.77
CA LEU A 29 -6.06 -5.22 -3.39
C LEU A 29 -6.60 -3.83 -3.02
N LEU A 30 -5.82 -2.77 -3.28
CA LEU A 30 -6.24 -1.41 -2.95
C LEU A 30 -7.51 -1.01 -3.70
N GLN A 31 -7.63 -1.35 -4.98
CA GLN A 31 -8.84 -1.07 -5.75
C GLN A 31 -10.05 -1.82 -5.16
N ALA A 32 -9.91 -3.10 -4.86
CA ALA A 32 -10.99 -3.89 -4.27
C ALA A 32 -11.42 -3.35 -2.89
N VAL A 33 -10.48 -2.86 -2.08
CA VAL A 33 -10.79 -2.21 -0.80
C VAL A 33 -11.52 -0.88 -1.04
N ARG A 34 -11.02 -0.02 -1.94
CA ARG A 34 -11.65 1.25 -2.29
C ARG A 34 -13.10 1.05 -2.74
N ASP A 35 -13.35 0.10 -3.64
CA ASP A 35 -14.69 -0.24 -4.12
C ASP A 35 -15.65 -0.62 -2.98
N LYS A 36 -15.15 -1.36 -1.97
CA LYS A 36 -15.96 -1.73 -0.80
C LYS A 36 -16.22 -0.57 0.14
N LEU A 37 -15.23 0.29 0.34
CA LEU A 37 -15.38 1.49 1.17
C LEU A 37 -16.33 2.49 0.51
N ASP A 38 -16.30 2.66 -0.81
CA ASP A 38 -17.21 3.53 -1.56
C ASP A 38 -18.66 3.04 -1.44
N ALA A 39 -18.88 1.73 -1.58
CA ALA A 39 -20.20 1.14 -1.39
C ALA A 39 -20.72 1.32 0.05
N ALA A 40 -19.84 1.17 1.05
CA ALA A 40 -20.20 1.39 2.45
C ALA A 40 -20.47 2.88 2.75
N GLU A 41 -19.67 3.79 2.18
CA GLU A 41 -19.85 5.24 2.30
C GLU A 41 -21.21 5.68 1.75
N ALA A 42 -21.61 5.15 0.59
CA ALA A 42 -22.91 5.41 0.00
C ALA A 42 -24.08 4.88 0.86
N ALA A 43 -23.90 3.73 1.51
CA ALA A 43 -24.92 3.12 2.37
C ALA A 43 -25.05 3.82 3.72
N ASP A 44 -23.93 4.22 4.32
CA ASP A 44 -23.87 4.77 5.68
C ASP A 44 -23.99 6.31 5.69
N GLY A 45 -23.81 6.97 4.55
CA GLY A 45 -23.83 8.42 4.43
C GLY A 45 -22.67 9.12 5.16
N LYS A 46 -21.53 8.45 5.31
CA LYS A 46 -20.32 9.00 5.95
C LYS A 46 -19.05 8.58 5.21
N PRO A 47 -18.00 9.42 5.19
CA PRO A 47 -16.79 9.12 4.45
C PRO A 47 -15.98 7.98 5.06
N TYR A 48 -15.40 7.14 4.21
CA TYR A 48 -14.43 6.12 4.60
C TYR A 48 -13.10 6.30 3.87
N LEU A 49 -12.03 6.35 4.67
CA LEU A 49 -10.68 6.63 4.19
C LEU A 49 -9.92 5.33 3.93
N LEU A 50 -9.16 5.30 2.83
CA LEU A 50 -8.18 4.29 2.47
C LEU A 50 -6.80 4.94 2.40
N THR A 51 -5.90 4.49 3.25
CA THR A 51 -4.54 5.01 3.33
C THR A 51 -3.54 3.85 3.26
N ILE A 52 -2.28 4.17 3.01
CA ILE A 52 -1.19 3.20 3.04
C ILE A 52 0.00 3.73 3.82
N ALA A 53 0.76 2.80 4.40
CA ALA A 53 2.15 3.03 4.79
C ALA A 53 3.06 2.59 3.64
N ALA A 54 3.87 3.52 3.12
CA ALA A 54 4.72 3.30 1.95
C ALA A 54 6.21 3.31 2.33
N GLY A 55 6.97 2.39 1.72
CA GLY A 55 8.42 2.36 1.89
C GLY A 55 9.09 3.62 1.33
N ALA A 56 9.97 4.24 2.11
CA ALA A 56 10.69 5.46 1.75
C ALA A 56 11.96 5.20 0.90
N PHE A 57 11.92 4.26 -0.04
CA PHE A 57 13.07 3.86 -0.87
C PHE A 57 12.68 3.64 -2.35
N THR A 58 13.63 3.80 -3.27
CA THR A 58 13.38 3.71 -4.72
C THR A 58 12.89 2.32 -5.15
N GLY A 59 13.28 1.28 -4.44
CA GLY A 59 12.79 -0.09 -4.65
C GLY A 59 11.27 -0.19 -4.54
N PHE A 60 10.67 0.41 -3.50
CA PHE A 60 9.21 0.42 -3.32
C PHE A 60 8.50 1.06 -4.52
N VAL A 61 8.99 2.21 -4.98
CA VAL A 61 8.45 2.92 -6.15
C VAL A 61 8.55 2.08 -7.42
N ASN A 62 9.69 1.42 -7.64
CA ASN A 62 9.92 0.60 -8.82
C ASN A 62 9.09 -0.70 -8.83
N GLN A 63 8.80 -1.25 -7.65
CA GLN A 63 8.08 -2.51 -7.48
C GLN A 63 6.58 -2.38 -7.31
N THR A 64 6.05 -1.15 -7.28
CA THR A 64 4.61 -0.89 -7.19
C THR A 64 4.12 -0.15 -8.45
N GLU A 65 2.82 -0.18 -8.71
CA GLU A 65 2.21 0.70 -9.72
C GLU A 65 1.88 2.06 -9.07
N ILE A 66 2.89 2.79 -8.59
CA ILE A 66 2.72 3.89 -7.62
C ILE A 66 1.70 4.97 -8.07
N ALA A 67 1.62 5.27 -9.37
CA ALA A 67 0.65 6.22 -9.90
C ALA A 67 -0.80 5.73 -9.73
N LYS A 68 -1.05 4.43 -9.90
CA LYS A 68 -2.36 3.83 -9.66
C LYS A 68 -2.67 3.77 -8.16
N VAL A 69 -1.68 3.37 -7.36
CA VAL A 69 -1.78 3.36 -5.89
C VAL A 69 -2.20 4.74 -5.37
N ALA A 70 -1.48 5.80 -5.76
CA ALA A 70 -1.78 7.16 -5.35
C ALA A 70 -3.15 7.67 -5.82
N ALA A 71 -3.67 7.17 -6.95
CA ALA A 71 -5.01 7.51 -7.43
C ALA A 71 -6.13 6.77 -6.67
N THR A 72 -5.81 5.65 -5.99
CA THR A 72 -6.77 4.82 -5.26
C THR A 72 -6.87 5.18 -3.78
N THR A 73 -5.78 5.69 -3.18
CA THR A 73 -5.70 6.04 -1.75
C THR A 73 -6.01 7.51 -1.50
N ASP A 74 -6.61 7.83 -0.35
CA ASP A 74 -6.84 9.21 0.09
C ASP A 74 -5.54 9.96 0.40
N TRP A 75 -4.60 9.28 1.05
CA TRP A 75 -3.21 9.76 1.19
C TRP A 75 -2.25 8.60 1.48
N ILE A 76 -0.95 8.93 1.41
CA ILE A 76 0.15 7.99 1.62
C ILE A 76 0.98 8.49 2.82
N ASN A 77 1.13 7.64 3.82
CA ASN A 77 2.07 7.85 4.92
C ASN A 77 3.42 7.28 4.50
N LEU A 78 4.41 8.14 4.24
CA LEU A 78 5.74 7.68 3.85
C LEU A 78 6.54 7.31 5.10
N MET A 79 7.04 6.07 5.18
CA MET A 79 7.79 5.56 6.32
C MET A 79 9.24 6.05 6.29
N THR A 80 9.44 7.34 6.57
CA THR A 80 10.74 8.02 6.51
C THR A 80 11.55 7.80 7.80
N TYR A 81 11.66 6.55 8.21
CA TYR A 81 12.38 6.07 9.37
C TYR A 81 13.04 4.72 9.04
N ASP A 82 13.74 4.11 10.00
CA ASP A 82 14.45 2.83 9.86
C ASP A 82 15.48 2.78 8.72
N PHE A 83 16.05 3.94 8.36
CA PHE A 83 17.13 4.01 7.38
C PHE A 83 18.44 3.37 7.87
N TYR A 84 18.64 3.29 9.19
CA TYR A 84 19.79 2.66 9.85
C TYR A 84 19.35 1.99 11.14
N GLY A 85 20.01 0.90 11.50
CA GLY A 85 19.80 0.20 12.77
C GLY A 85 20.83 -0.90 13.00
N ALA A 86 20.63 -1.68 14.07
CA ALA A 86 21.56 -2.73 14.48
C ALA A 86 21.37 -4.08 13.75
N TRP A 87 20.40 -4.13 12.85
CA TRP A 87 20.07 -5.29 12.00
C TRP A 87 21.03 -5.45 10.83
#